data_AF-A0A920QN57-F1
#
_entry.id   AF-A0A920QN57-F1
#
_cell.length_a   1.000
_cell.length_b   1.000
_cell.length_c   1.000
_cell.angle_alpha   90.00
_cell.angle_beta   90.00
_cell.angle_gamma   90.00
#
_symmetry.space_group_name_H-M   'P 1'
#
loop_
_entity.id
_entity.type
_entity.pdbx_description
1 polymer ?
#
loop_
_entity_poly.entity_id
_entity_poly.type
_entity_poly.pdbx_seq_one_letter_code
_entity_poly.pdbx_strand_id
1 'polypeptide(L)' 'MQGVMGPSAYLGDRSHFYVHLSKREEPVLVALQNLERSIDQLHGPNQKVWLKWSTDAMVVLPVIKKFLSKPFC' A
#
# COMPACT_ATOMS: atom_id res chain seq x y z
N MET A 1 -6.25 3.30 9.55
CA MET A 1 -5.57 4.53 9.11
C MET A 1 -6.34 5.12 7.95
N GLN A 2 -6.66 6.42 7.97
CA GLN A 2 -7.43 7.06 6.92
C GLN A 2 -6.56 7.38 5.69
N GLY A 3 -7.10 7.14 4.50
CA GLY A 3 -6.47 7.46 3.23
C GLY A 3 -7.48 7.85 2.15
N VAL A 4 -6.97 8.16 0.97
CA VAL A 4 -7.75 8.51 -0.22
C VAL A 4 -7.33 7.60 -1.37
N MET A 5 -8.31 6.97 -2.04
CA MET A 5 -8.04 6.15 -3.21
C MET A 5 -7.51 6.97 -4.37
N GLY A 6 -6.47 6.47 -5.02
CA GLY A 6 -5.95 6.94 -6.29
C GLY A 6 -6.35 6.01 -7.44
N PRO A 7 -5.49 5.83 -8.45
CA PRO A 7 -5.73 4.89 -9.54
C PRO A 7 -5.95 3.45 -9.04
N SER A 8 -6.64 2.66 -9.84
CA SER A 8 -6.84 1.23 -9.59
C SER A 8 -6.70 0.42 -10.88
N ALA A 9 -6.37 -0.86 -10.73
CA ALA A 9 -6.24 -1.80 -11.84
C ALA A 9 -6.81 -3.16 -11.45
N TYR A 10 -7.51 -3.79 -12.38
CA TYR A 10 -8.02 -5.14 -12.23
C TYR A 10 -7.09 -6.13 -12.93
N LEU A 11 -6.54 -7.08 -12.17
CA LEU A 11 -5.55 -8.05 -12.66
C LEU A 11 -6.03 -9.49 -12.49
N GLY A 12 -7.23 -9.80 -12.99
CA GLY A 12 -7.78 -11.15 -12.96
C GLY A 12 -8.47 -11.48 -11.63
N ASP A 13 -7.80 -12.17 -10.71
CA ASP A 13 -8.38 -12.59 -9.43
C ASP A 13 -8.37 -11.46 -8.37
N ARG A 14 -7.62 -10.38 -8.61
CA ARG A 14 -7.42 -9.29 -7.67
C ARG A 14 -7.60 -7.90 -8.26
N SER A 15 -8.13 -7.01 -7.45
CA SER A 15 -8.14 -5.58 -7.67
C SER A 15 -6.99 -4.92 -6.91
N HIS A 16 -6.23 -4.07 -7.59
CA HIS A 16 -5.10 -3.34 -7.05
C HIS A 16 -5.46 -1.86 -6.92
N PHE A 17 -5.24 -1.28 -5.74
CA PHE A 17 -5.57 0.10 -5.43
C PHE A 17 -4.34 0.83 -4.89
N TYR A 18 -4.08 2.02 -5.41
CA TYR A 18 -3.15 2.95 -4.80
C TYR A 18 -3.89 3.78 -3.76
N VAL A 19 -3.42 3.79 -2.51
CA VAL A 19 -4.04 4.57 -1.43
C VAL A 19 -3.05 5.60 -0.90
N HIS A 20 -3.39 6.87 -1.05
CA HIS A 20 -2.59 7.99 -0.58
C HIS A 20 -2.86 8.26 0.90
N LEU A 21 -1.79 8.48 1.66
CA LEU A 21 -1.81 8.75 3.10
C LEU A 21 -1.12 10.09 3.37
N SER A 22 -1.61 10.86 4.34
CA SER A 22 -1.13 12.24 4.57
C SER A 22 0.34 12.37 4.98
N LYS A 23 0.96 11.33 5.54
CA LYS A 23 2.35 11.34 6.04
C LYS A 23 3.31 10.55 5.17
N ARG A 24 2.92 10.21 3.95
CA ARG A 24 3.72 9.39 3.03
C ARG A 24 3.62 9.95 1.62
N GLU A 25 4.77 10.19 1.00
CA GLU A 25 4.84 10.68 -0.39
C GLU A 25 4.36 9.61 -1.37
N GLU A 26 4.89 8.39 -1.24
CA GLU A 26 4.47 7.25 -2.05
C GLU A 26 3.15 6.64 -1.56
N PRO A 27 2.24 6.23 -2.45
CA PRO A 27 1.02 5.54 -2.06
C PRO A 27 1.32 4.15 -1.47
N VAL A 28 0.40 3.67 -0.65
CA VAL A 28 0.36 2.26 -0.23
C VAL A 28 -0.41 1.47 -1.29
N LEU A 29 0.21 0.42 -1.84
CA LEU A 29 -0.45 -0.49 -2.75
C LEU A 29 -1.27 -1.53 -1.95
N VAL A 30 -2.53 -1.70 -2.31
CA VAL A 30 -3.44 -2.67 -1.69
C VAL A 30 -3.95 -3.62 -2.75
N ALA A 31 -3.80 -4.92 -2.53
CA ALA A 31 -4.36 -5.96 -3.39
C ALA A 31 -5.52 -6.66 -2.65
N LEU A 32 -6.73 -6.61 -3.22
CA LEU A 32 -7.91 -7.27 -2.68
C LEU A 32 -8.36 -8.40 -3.61
N GLN A 33 -8.69 -9.56 -3.04
CA GLN A 33 -9.26 -10.67 -3.78
C GLN A 33 -10.72 -10.39 -4.14
N ASN A 34 -11.10 -10.64 -5.39
CA ASN A 34 -12.44 -10.36 -5.91
C ASN A 34 -13.52 -11.37 -5.48
N LEU A 35 -13.39 -11.99 -4.31
CA LEU A 35 -14.25 -13.09 -3.86
C LEU A 35 -15.58 -12.60 -3.25
N GLU A 36 -15.73 -11.31 -2.93
CA GLU A 36 -16.84 -10.81 -2.12
C GLU A 36 -17.41 -9.48 -2.64
N ARG A 37 -18.74 -9.29 -2.48
CA ARG A 37 -19.51 -8.06 -2.82
C ARG A 37 -18.92 -6.75 -2.27
N SER A 38 -18.01 -6.85 -1.31
CA SER A 38 -17.33 -5.72 -0.66
C SER A 38 -16.56 -4.84 -1.65
N ILE A 39 -16.09 -5.38 -2.79
CA ILE A 39 -15.40 -4.60 -3.82
C ILE A 39 -16.35 -3.72 -4.63
N ASP A 40 -17.63 -4.11 -4.75
CA ASP A 40 -18.63 -3.32 -5.48
C ASP A 40 -18.88 -1.94 -4.82
N GLN A 41 -18.47 -1.77 -3.55
CA GLN A 41 -18.55 -0.50 -2.80
C GLN A 41 -17.31 0.40 -2.98
N LEU A 42 -16.30 -0.04 -3.73
CA LEU A 42 -15.14 0.77 -4.09
C LEU A 42 -15.41 1.46 -5.42
N HIS A 43 -15.91 2.69 -5.33
CA HIS A 43 -16.56 3.41 -6.43
C HIS A 43 -15.59 4.27 -7.28
N GLY A 44 -14.28 4.18 -7.06
CA GLY A 44 -13.26 4.80 -7.89
C GLY A 44 -12.37 5.83 -7.18
N PRO A 45 -11.58 6.63 -7.93
CA PRO A 45 -10.58 7.53 -7.37
C PRO A 45 -11.22 8.61 -6.47
N ASN A 46 -10.43 9.17 -5.56
CA ASN A 46 -10.80 10.18 -4.57
C ASN A 46 -11.76 9.71 -3.45
N GLN A 47 -12.14 8.43 -3.41
CA GLN A 47 -12.91 7.87 -2.30
C GLN A 47 -12.06 7.84 -1.02
N LYS A 48 -12.64 8.32 0.09
CA LYS A 48 -12.03 8.19 1.43
C LYS A 48 -12.16 6.74 1.90
N VAL A 49 -11.05 6.15 2.32
CA VAL A 49 -10.97 4.75 2.75
C VAL A 49 -10.22 4.63 4.07
N TRP A 50 -10.43 3.50 4.74
CA TRP A 50 -9.71 3.13 5.96
C TRP A 50 -8.90 1.88 5.70
N LEU A 51 -7.58 2.00 5.83
CA LEU A 51 -6.69 0.84 5.81
C LEU A 51 -6.57 0.24 7.20
N LYS A 52 -6.66 -1.09 7.28
CA LYS A 52 -6.47 -1.87 8.51
C LYS A 52 -5.68 -3.13 8.16
N TRP A 53 -4.78 -3.53 9.03
CA TRP A 53 -4.03 -4.77 8.95
C TRP A 53 -3.74 -5.29 10.36
N SER A 54 -3.46 -6.58 10.49
CA SER A 54 -2.98 -7.14 11.75
C SER A 54 -1.54 -6.70 12.01
N THR A 55 -1.19 -6.49 13.28
CA THR A 55 0.20 -6.28 13.70
C THR A 55 1.09 -7.45 13.30
N ASP A 56 0.55 -8.67 13.27
CA ASP A 56 1.29 -9.89 12.93
C ASP A 56 1.61 -10.00 11.42
N ALA A 57 0.97 -9.16 10.60
CA ALA A 57 1.25 -9.08 9.17
C ALA A 57 2.39 -8.11 8.83
N MET A 58 2.96 -7.41 9.83
CA MET A 58 4.05 -6.46 9.62
C MET A 58 5.42 -7.14 9.69
N VAL A 59 6.27 -6.82 8.72
CA VAL A 59 7.69 -7.18 8.73
C VAL A 59 8.51 -5.90 8.86
N VAL A 60 9.40 -5.85 9.84
CA VAL A 60 10.34 -4.73 10.05
C VAL A 60 11.69 -5.10 9.46
N LEU A 61 12.13 -4.35 8.45
CA LEU A 61 13.43 -4.58 7.83
C LEU A 61 14.52 -3.80 8.58
N PRO A 62 15.70 -4.40 8.85
CA PRO A 62 16.82 -3.68 9.42
C PRO A 62 17.39 -2.69 8.39
N VAL A 63 17.86 -1.54 8.87
CA VAL A 63 18.57 -0.59 8.01
C VAL A 63 19.93 -1.19 7.65
N ILE A 64 20.12 -1.56 6.39
CA ILE A 64 21.46 -1.87 5.86
C ILE A 64 22.18 -0.53 5.71
N LYS A 65 22.94 -0.13 6.73
CA LYS A 65 23.98 0.90 6.56
C LYS A 65 25.04 0.28 5.67
N LYS A 66 25.03 0.57 4.36
CA LYS A 66 26.21 0.34 3.52
C LYS A 66 27.38 1.01 4.25
N PHE A 67 28.41 0.23 4.55
CA PHE A 67 29.68 0.74 5.07
C PHE A 67 30.25 1.76 4.08
N LEU A 68 29.97 3.04 4.30
CA LEU A 68 30.78 4.13 3.77
C LEU A 68 32.02 4.23 4.66
N SER A 69 32.88 3.21 4.58
CA SER A 69 34.25 3.34 5.07
C SER A 69 35.16 2.47 4.23
N LYS A 70 35.80 3.09 3.24
CA LYS A 70 37.27 3.14 3.15
C LYS A 70 37.66 4.09 2.00
N PRO A 71 38.58 5.04 2.22
CA PRO A 71 39.23 5.70 1.10
C PRO A 71 40.10 4.65 0.41
N PHE A 72 40.05 4.60 -0.92
CA PHE A 72 41.13 3.97 -1.66
C PHE A 72 42.34 4.92 -1.55
N CYS A 73 43.47 4.37 -1.09
CA CYS A 73 44.80 4.98 -1.27
C CYS A 73 45.06 5.24 -2.75
#